data_AF-A0A2V1D6Z2-F1
#
_entry.id   AF-A0A2V1D6Z2-F1
#
_cell.length_a   1.000
_cell.length_b   1.000
_cell.length_c   1.000
_cell.angle_alpha   90.00
_cell.angle_beta   90.00
_cell.angle_gamma   90.00
#
_symmetry.space_group_name_H-M   'P 1'
#
loop_
_entity.id
_entity.type
_entity.pdbx_description
1 polymer ?
#
loop_
_entity_poly.entity_id
_entity_poly.type
_entity_poly.pdbx_seq_one_letter_code
_entity_poly.pdbx_strand_id
1 'polypeptide(L)'
;RHATQADLKRVNESDVVQGRLFWLPPKDELHPRAVRRAHGKGAVEEGIYNHPIVVISRPAGESHAVHFQIITSFQGKRLHEIYSKSNEFHASRRSWYLPISPSPDHPDAVSKKTRKRFPTLDLADGALLRWDSYANLRHVYKIDWKYLRPYANPDTPGEDDFHFDRDSMVRLLAKTKVLTNYEPGPQ
;
A
#
# COMPACT_ATOMS: atom_id res chain seq x y z
N ARG A 1 5.90 -3.50 28.50
CA ARG A 1 5.63 -4.85 27.95
C ARG A 1 5.14 -4.63 26.52
N HIS A 2 5.97 -4.89 25.52
CA HIS A 2 5.57 -4.75 24.12
C HIS A 2 4.71 -5.95 23.74
N ALA A 3 3.44 -5.72 23.40
CA ALA A 3 2.60 -6.76 22.83
C ALA A 3 3.21 -7.17 21.50
N THR A 4 3.79 -8.37 21.44
CA THR A 4 4.14 -9.03 20.19
C THR A 4 2.86 -9.33 19.44
N GLN A 5 2.84 -8.98 18.16
CA GLN A 5 1.73 -9.02 17.20
C GLN A 5 1.14 -10.44 16.91
N ALA A 6 1.39 -11.42 17.79
CA ALA A 6 1.16 -12.84 17.60
C ALA A 6 -0.29 -13.30 17.95
N ASP A 7 -1.07 -12.49 18.67
CA ASP A 7 -2.45 -12.82 19.05
C ASP A 7 -3.52 -12.17 18.16
N LEU A 8 -3.15 -11.66 16.98
CA LEU A 8 -4.10 -10.94 16.12
C LEU A 8 -5.14 -11.89 15.48
N LYS A 9 -6.39 -11.45 15.47
CA LYS A 9 -7.54 -12.03 14.74
C LYS A 9 -7.09 -12.52 13.35
N ARG A 10 -7.61 -13.67 12.91
CA ARG A 10 -7.43 -14.09 11.51
C ARG A 10 -8.17 -13.13 10.58
N VAL A 11 -7.63 -12.91 9.38
CA VAL A 11 -8.33 -12.17 8.32
C VAL A 11 -9.54 -12.99 7.89
N ASN A 12 -10.74 -12.38 7.89
CA ASN A 12 -11.94 -13.01 7.32
C ASN A 12 -12.10 -12.58 5.87
N GLU A 13 -12.63 -13.47 5.03
CA GLU A 13 -12.84 -13.20 3.61
C GLU A 13 -13.74 -11.98 3.35
N SER A 14 -14.74 -11.74 4.21
CA SER A 14 -15.63 -10.58 4.14
C SER A 14 -14.91 -9.25 4.27
N ASP A 15 -13.78 -9.23 4.98
CA ASP A 15 -12.99 -8.02 5.25
C ASP A 15 -12.00 -7.76 4.12
N VAL A 16 -11.79 -8.75 3.24
CA VAL A 16 -10.90 -8.65 2.10
C VAL A 16 -11.64 -7.93 0.98
N VAL A 17 -11.60 -6.60 1.01
CA VAL A 17 -12.22 -5.71 0.02
C VAL A 17 -11.21 -4.71 -0.53
N GLN A 18 -11.50 -4.16 -1.71
CA GLN A 18 -10.66 -3.15 -2.33
C GLN A 18 -10.51 -1.93 -1.39
N GLY A 19 -9.26 -1.50 -1.20
CA GLY A 19 -8.90 -0.37 -0.35
C GLY A 19 -8.60 -0.72 1.11
N ARG A 20 -8.92 -1.95 1.55
CA ARG A 20 -8.57 -2.41 2.89
C ARG A 20 -7.06 -2.55 3.07
N LEU A 21 -6.56 -2.17 4.24
CA LEU A 21 -5.18 -2.35 4.65
C LEU A 21 -5.01 -3.64 5.44
N PHE A 22 -3.91 -4.34 5.15
CA PHE A 22 -3.47 -5.52 5.88
C PHE A 22 -1.97 -5.45 6.14
N TRP A 23 -1.46 -6.38 6.94
CA TRP A 23 -0.03 -6.57 7.15
C TRP A 23 0.46 -7.79 6.37
N LEU A 24 1.45 -7.58 5.51
CA LEU A 24 2.19 -8.66 4.86
C LEU A 24 3.28 -9.16 5.84
N PRO A 25 3.24 -10.44 6.26
CA PRO A 25 4.22 -10.94 7.21
C PRO A 25 5.66 -10.94 6.69
N PRO A 26 6.64 -11.14 7.59
CA PRO A 26 8.01 -11.49 7.23
C PRO A 26 8.11 -12.66 6.25
N LYS A 27 9.16 -12.67 5.42
CA LYS A 27 9.35 -13.65 4.34
C LYS A 27 9.50 -15.09 4.85
N ASP A 28 10.17 -15.25 5.98
CA ASP A 28 10.45 -16.53 6.66
C ASP A 28 9.20 -17.19 7.27
N GLU A 29 8.14 -16.42 7.49
CA GLU A 29 6.84 -16.94 7.93
C GLU A 29 5.93 -17.37 6.75
N LEU A 30 6.37 -17.14 5.51
CA LEU A 30 5.60 -17.42 4.30
C LEU A 30 6.16 -18.61 3.52
N HIS A 31 5.29 -19.36 2.87
CA HIS A 31 5.73 -20.38 1.93
C HIS A 31 6.56 -19.77 0.79
N PRO A 32 7.57 -20.50 0.27
CA PRO A 32 8.32 -20.06 -0.89
C PRO A 32 7.39 -19.70 -2.06
N ARG A 33 7.56 -18.50 -2.62
CA ARG A 33 6.73 -17.96 -3.73
C ARG A 33 5.25 -17.75 -3.37
N ALA A 34 4.92 -17.56 -2.09
CA ALA A 34 3.60 -17.13 -1.64
C ALA A 34 3.21 -15.78 -2.23
N VAL A 35 4.17 -14.84 -2.29
CA VAL A 35 4.01 -13.56 -3.00
C VAL A 35 4.53 -13.68 -4.42
N ARG A 36 3.76 -13.16 -5.38
CA ARG A 36 4.10 -13.10 -6.81
C ARG A 36 3.79 -11.73 -7.38
N ARG A 37 4.29 -11.42 -8.58
CA ARG A 37 3.80 -10.26 -9.34
C ARG A 37 2.43 -10.60 -9.92
N ALA A 38 1.44 -9.76 -9.64
CA ALA A 38 0.15 -9.81 -10.33
C ALA A 38 0.27 -9.27 -11.76
N HIS A 39 1.16 -8.28 -11.93
CA HIS A 39 1.35 -7.58 -13.20
C HIS A 39 2.83 -7.24 -13.44
N GLY A 40 3.21 -7.20 -14.71
CA GLY A 40 4.57 -6.96 -15.17
C GLY A 40 5.49 -8.19 -15.09
N LYS A 41 6.72 -8.03 -15.56
CA LYS A 41 7.76 -9.08 -15.56
C LYS A 41 8.79 -8.85 -14.44
N GLY A 42 9.47 -9.91 -14.03
CA GLY A 42 10.62 -9.85 -13.12
C GLY A 42 10.40 -10.55 -11.78
N ALA A 43 11.46 -10.62 -10.98
CA ALA A 43 11.40 -11.19 -9.64
C ALA A 43 10.65 -10.29 -8.65
N VAL A 44 10.17 -10.90 -7.56
CA VAL A 44 9.70 -10.18 -6.37
C VAL A 44 10.92 -9.57 -5.68
N GLU A 45 10.84 -8.29 -5.33
CA GLU A 45 11.94 -7.59 -4.66
C GLU A 45 12.03 -8.05 -3.19
N GLU A 46 13.23 -8.20 -2.63
CA GLU A 46 13.42 -8.71 -1.25
C GLU A 46 12.81 -7.78 -0.17
N GLY A 47 12.78 -6.47 -0.42
CA GLY A 47 12.35 -5.45 0.54
C GLY A 47 10.84 -5.19 0.61
N ILE A 48 9.99 -6.14 0.21
CA ILE A 48 8.53 -5.94 0.18
C ILE A 48 7.80 -6.53 1.39
N TYR A 49 8.45 -7.42 2.14
CA TYR A 49 7.86 -8.17 3.25
C TYR A 49 7.88 -7.36 4.55
N ASN A 50 7.07 -7.77 5.54
CA ASN A 50 6.97 -7.09 6.82
C ASN A 50 6.53 -5.61 6.68
N HIS A 51 5.50 -5.39 5.86
CA HIS A 51 4.99 -4.06 5.55
C HIS A 51 3.45 -4.04 5.57
N PRO A 52 2.85 -2.88 5.86
CA PRO A 52 1.45 -2.66 5.53
C PRO A 52 1.26 -2.73 4.01
N ILE A 53 0.09 -3.21 3.60
CA ILE A 53 -0.32 -3.32 2.22
C ILE A 53 -1.72 -2.77 2.05
N VAL A 54 -2.07 -2.39 0.82
CA VAL A 54 -3.46 -2.07 0.44
C VAL A 54 -3.93 -3.05 -0.61
N VAL A 55 -5.15 -3.58 -0.43
CA VAL A 55 -5.81 -4.42 -1.44
C VAL A 55 -6.23 -3.54 -2.61
N ILE A 56 -5.70 -3.85 -3.79
CA ILE A 56 -6.02 -3.18 -5.05
C ILE A 56 -7.17 -3.90 -5.76
N SER A 57 -7.23 -5.23 -5.68
CA SER A 57 -8.35 -5.98 -6.27
C SER A 57 -8.46 -7.39 -5.76
N ARG A 58 -9.65 -7.99 -5.91
CA ARG A 58 -9.87 -9.44 -5.91
C ARG A 58 -10.10 -9.96 -7.34
N PRO A 59 -9.21 -10.81 -7.88
CA PRO A 59 -9.40 -11.39 -9.21
C PRO A 59 -10.55 -12.42 -9.22
N ALA A 60 -11.52 -12.25 -10.12
CA ALA A 60 -12.73 -13.08 -10.22
C ALA A 60 -12.47 -14.60 -10.40
N GLY A 61 -11.33 -14.99 -10.98
CA GLY A 61 -10.94 -16.39 -11.17
C GLY A 61 -10.22 -17.03 -9.98
N GLU A 62 -9.87 -16.26 -8.95
CA GLU A 62 -9.06 -16.72 -7.83
C GLU A 62 -9.54 -16.08 -6.53
N SER A 63 -10.65 -16.59 -5.98
CA SER A 63 -11.32 -16.04 -4.79
C SER A 63 -10.44 -15.94 -3.55
N HIS A 64 -9.45 -16.83 -3.42
CA HIS A 64 -8.47 -16.86 -2.34
C HIS A 64 -7.35 -15.83 -2.50
N ALA A 65 -7.18 -15.24 -3.69
CA ALA A 65 -6.09 -14.33 -3.97
C ALA A 65 -6.54 -12.87 -3.86
N VAL A 66 -5.59 -12.01 -3.51
CA VAL A 66 -5.70 -10.56 -3.64
C VAL A 66 -4.55 -10.02 -4.45
N HIS A 67 -4.80 -8.94 -5.17
CA HIS A 67 -3.74 -8.09 -5.67
C HIS A 67 -3.56 -6.90 -4.74
N PHE A 68 -2.31 -6.51 -4.52
CA PHE A 68 -1.97 -5.49 -3.53
C PHE A 68 -0.77 -4.64 -3.93
N GLN A 69 -0.65 -3.49 -3.27
CA GLN A 69 0.53 -2.62 -3.28
C GLN A 69 1.06 -2.45 -1.86
N ILE A 70 2.36 -2.17 -1.75
CA ILE A 70 3.03 -1.96 -0.46
C ILE A 70 2.81 -0.53 0.01
N ILE A 71 2.61 -0.36 1.32
CA ILE A 71 2.72 0.93 2.01
C ILE A 71 4.06 0.97 2.73
N THR A 72 4.81 2.05 2.56
CA THR A 72 6.12 2.22 3.18
C THR A 72 6.23 3.56 3.89
N SER A 73 6.86 3.56 5.06
CA SER A 73 7.23 4.78 5.79
C SER A 73 8.69 5.17 5.60
N PHE A 74 9.43 4.45 4.75
CA PHE A 74 10.90 4.58 4.61
C PHE A 74 11.64 4.64 5.95
N GLN A 75 11.19 3.85 6.94
CA GLN A 75 11.76 3.85 8.29
C GLN A 75 11.69 5.24 8.98
N GLY A 76 10.58 5.96 8.75
CA GLY A 76 10.33 7.29 9.31
C GLY A 76 10.95 8.44 8.51
N LYS A 77 11.48 8.18 7.31
CA LYS A 77 12.02 9.22 6.42
C LYS A 77 10.97 9.66 5.41
N ARG A 78 11.02 10.93 5.05
CA ARG A 78 10.14 11.54 4.05
C ARG A 78 10.64 11.27 2.64
N LEU A 79 9.72 11.32 1.69
CA LEU A 79 10.02 11.04 0.28
C LEU A 79 11.11 11.96 -0.31
N HIS A 80 11.16 13.23 0.11
CA HIS A 80 12.19 14.17 -0.33
C HIS A 80 13.54 13.94 0.37
N GLU A 81 13.58 13.25 1.51
CA GLU A 81 14.86 12.88 2.16
C GLU A 81 15.47 11.67 1.47
N ILE A 82 14.64 10.69 1.08
CA ILE A 82 15.08 9.51 0.31
C ILE A 82 15.50 9.90 -1.11
N TYR A 83 14.71 10.75 -1.77
CA TYR A 83 14.98 11.20 -3.13
C TYR A 83 15.14 12.73 -3.20
N SER A 84 16.25 13.22 -2.67
CA SER A 84 16.48 14.65 -2.41
C SER A 84 16.85 15.53 -3.60
N LYS A 85 17.37 14.97 -4.69
CA LYS A 85 17.86 15.78 -5.82
C LYS A 85 16.71 16.20 -6.75
N SER A 86 16.84 17.40 -7.32
CA SER A 86 15.92 17.94 -8.33
C SER A 86 16.33 17.54 -9.75
N ASN A 87 16.71 16.28 -9.95
CA ASN A 87 17.05 15.74 -11.27
C ASN A 87 16.02 14.69 -11.72
N GLU A 88 16.08 14.33 -13.00
CA GLU A 88 15.12 13.42 -13.63
C GLU A 88 15.08 12.04 -12.94
N PHE A 89 16.23 11.49 -12.55
CA PHE A 89 16.29 10.19 -11.87
C PHE A 89 15.50 10.20 -10.56
N HIS A 90 15.74 11.20 -9.70
CA HIS A 90 15.04 11.32 -8.43
C HIS A 90 13.56 11.65 -8.63
N ALA A 91 13.21 12.55 -9.56
CA ALA A 91 11.82 12.85 -9.89
C ALA A 91 11.06 11.62 -10.38
N SER A 92 11.69 10.82 -11.25
CA SER A 92 11.15 9.54 -11.73
C SER A 92 10.91 8.58 -10.58
N ARG A 93 11.86 8.44 -9.64
CA ARG A 93 11.71 7.58 -8.46
C ARG A 93 10.57 8.03 -7.54
N ARG A 94 10.46 9.33 -7.26
CA ARG A 94 9.37 9.89 -6.44
C ARG A 94 8.00 9.64 -7.06
N SER A 95 7.90 9.67 -8.38
CA SER A 95 6.63 9.57 -9.08
C SER A 95 5.83 8.27 -8.87
N TRP A 96 6.49 7.24 -8.31
CA TRP A 96 5.91 5.95 -7.93
C TRP A 96 5.28 5.94 -6.54
N TYR A 97 5.34 7.04 -5.79
CA TYR A 97 4.83 7.11 -4.43
C TYR A 97 3.71 8.15 -4.35
N LEU A 98 2.63 7.80 -3.66
CA LEU A 98 1.60 8.77 -3.25
C LEU A 98 1.61 8.87 -1.72
N PRO A 99 1.66 10.09 -1.15
CA PRO A 99 1.58 10.27 0.29
C PRO A 99 0.20 9.85 0.81
N ILE A 100 0.19 9.32 2.03
CA ILE A 100 -1.02 9.00 2.79
C ILE A 100 -1.06 9.96 3.98
N SER A 101 -2.17 10.68 4.15
CA SER A 101 -2.40 11.60 5.27
C SER A 101 -2.13 10.88 6.61
N PRO A 102 -1.40 11.50 7.55
CA PRO A 102 -1.04 12.92 7.62
C PRO A 102 0.34 13.27 7.01
N SER A 103 0.90 12.41 6.16
CA SER A 103 2.21 12.67 5.53
C SER A 103 2.20 13.98 4.74
N PRO A 104 3.34 14.70 4.68
CA PRO A 104 3.44 15.89 3.85
C PRO A 104 3.10 15.60 2.38
N ASP A 105 2.56 16.63 1.71
CA ASP A 105 2.28 16.60 0.28
C ASP A 105 3.49 16.12 -0.52
N HIS A 106 3.21 15.49 -1.66
CA HIS A 106 4.25 15.00 -2.55
C HIS A 106 5.17 16.18 -2.97
N PRO A 107 6.51 16.03 -2.92
CA PRO A 107 7.43 17.16 -3.14
C PRO A 107 7.31 17.79 -4.54
N ASP A 108 6.87 17.01 -5.53
CA ASP A 108 6.62 17.52 -6.89
C ASP A 108 5.21 18.16 -7.06
N ALA A 109 4.38 18.23 -6.01
CA ALA A 109 3.03 18.78 -6.01
C ALA A 109 2.99 20.32 -5.82
N VAL A 110 3.88 21.03 -6.50
CA VAL A 110 4.09 22.49 -6.39
C VAL A 110 3.00 23.36 -7.07
N SER A 111 2.14 22.79 -7.93
CA SER A 111 1.08 23.54 -8.62
C SER A 111 -0.26 22.80 -8.59
N LYS A 112 -1.37 23.48 -8.91
CA LYS A 112 -2.69 22.83 -9.03
C LYS A 112 -2.68 21.63 -9.99
N LYS A 113 -1.93 21.72 -11.10
CA LYS A 113 -1.79 20.63 -12.07
C LYS A 113 -1.02 19.44 -11.49
N THR A 114 0.09 19.68 -10.80
CA THR A 114 0.90 18.60 -10.24
C THR A 114 0.29 17.99 -8.97
N ARG A 115 -0.48 18.74 -8.17
CA ARG A 115 -1.30 18.19 -7.06
C ARG A 115 -2.33 17.18 -7.54
N LYS A 116 -2.98 17.43 -8.69
CA LYS A 116 -3.86 16.44 -9.32
C LYS A 116 -3.11 15.18 -9.76
N ARG A 117 -1.84 15.31 -10.15
CA ARG A 117 -0.98 14.19 -10.59
C ARG A 117 -0.40 13.40 -9.41
N PHE A 118 -0.19 14.04 -8.28
CA PHE A 118 0.37 13.48 -7.06
C PHE A 118 -0.55 13.82 -5.87
N PRO A 119 -1.76 13.27 -5.85
CA PRO A 119 -2.68 13.51 -4.75
C PRO A 119 -2.15 12.89 -3.46
N THR A 120 -2.47 13.52 -2.34
CA THR A 120 -2.43 12.90 -1.03
C THR A 120 -3.68 12.03 -0.86
N LEU A 121 -3.50 10.84 -0.31
CA LEU A 121 -4.53 9.84 -0.06
C LEU A 121 -4.97 9.91 1.39
N ASP A 122 -6.24 9.65 1.64
CA ASP A 122 -6.86 9.71 2.96
C ASP A 122 -7.47 8.34 3.31
N LEU A 123 -7.26 7.91 4.55
CA LEU A 123 -7.98 6.79 5.11
C LEU A 123 -9.38 7.24 5.54
N ALA A 124 -10.34 6.32 5.47
CA ALA A 124 -11.70 6.56 5.89
C ALA A 124 -11.80 6.83 7.39
N ASP A 125 -12.90 7.46 7.79
CA ASP A 125 -13.30 7.68 9.19
C ASP A 125 -12.26 8.40 10.07
N GLY A 126 -11.30 9.09 9.45
CA GLY A 126 -10.24 9.81 10.14
C GLY A 126 -9.12 8.91 10.68
N ALA A 127 -9.08 7.63 10.27
CA ALA A 127 -8.02 6.71 10.65
C ALA A 127 -6.64 7.23 10.22
N LEU A 128 -5.61 6.98 11.02
CA LEU A 128 -4.25 7.45 10.76
C LEU A 128 -3.24 6.30 10.82
N LEU A 129 -2.25 6.35 9.93
CA LEU A 129 -1.07 5.50 10.04
C LEU A 129 -0.09 6.08 11.05
N ARG A 130 0.69 5.21 11.70
CA ARG A 130 1.65 5.56 12.74
C ARG A 130 2.74 6.55 12.29
N TRP A 131 3.14 6.45 11.03
CA TRP A 131 4.26 7.20 10.47
C TRP A 131 3.87 7.89 9.16
N ASP A 132 4.64 8.90 8.77
CA ASP A 132 4.64 9.42 7.41
C ASP A 132 4.83 8.25 6.43
N SER A 133 3.78 7.94 5.67
CA SER A 133 3.63 6.72 4.89
C SER A 133 3.20 7.03 3.46
N TYR A 134 3.62 6.16 2.55
CA TYR A 134 3.42 6.31 1.12
C TYR A 134 2.94 5.01 0.51
N ALA A 135 1.92 5.08 -0.35
CA ALA A 135 1.56 3.97 -1.21
C ALA A 135 2.61 3.84 -2.33
N ASN A 136 3.26 2.67 -2.43
CA ASN A 136 4.24 2.35 -3.46
C ASN A 136 3.56 1.70 -4.66
N LEU A 137 3.43 2.47 -5.73
CA LEU A 137 2.71 2.11 -6.94
C LEU A 137 3.56 1.34 -7.95
N ARG A 138 4.84 1.13 -7.65
CA ARG A 138 5.80 0.57 -8.61
C ARG A 138 5.36 -0.77 -9.16
N HIS A 139 4.80 -1.61 -8.30
CA HIS A 139 4.46 -2.99 -8.61
C HIS A 139 3.14 -3.38 -7.97
N VAL A 140 2.37 -4.19 -8.69
CA VAL A 140 1.18 -4.86 -8.15
C VAL A 140 1.54 -6.31 -7.88
N TYR A 141 1.43 -6.71 -6.62
CA TYR A 141 1.73 -8.05 -6.15
C TYR A 141 0.46 -8.86 -5.97
N LYS A 142 0.63 -10.16 -5.76
CA LYS A 142 -0.43 -11.12 -5.52
C LYS A 142 -0.03 -12.06 -4.38
N ILE A 143 -0.99 -12.36 -3.51
CA ILE A 143 -0.86 -13.35 -2.42
C ILE A 143 -2.23 -13.98 -2.14
N ASP A 144 -2.25 -15.16 -1.54
CA ASP A 144 -3.43 -15.71 -0.88
C ASP A 144 -3.72 -14.91 0.40
N TRP A 145 -4.92 -14.35 0.53
CA TRP A 145 -5.25 -13.43 1.62
C TRP A 145 -5.16 -14.08 3.00
N LYS A 146 -5.23 -15.42 3.10
CA LYS A 146 -5.12 -16.14 4.38
C LYS A 146 -3.75 -15.99 5.05
N TYR A 147 -2.73 -15.62 4.27
CA TYR A 147 -1.38 -15.34 4.78
C TYR A 147 -1.26 -13.91 5.32
N LEU A 148 -2.22 -13.04 5.07
CA LEU A 148 -2.20 -11.69 5.60
C LEU A 148 -2.61 -11.68 7.07
N ARG A 149 -2.16 -10.65 7.77
CA ARG A 149 -2.62 -10.33 9.14
C ARG A 149 -3.43 -9.03 9.10
N PRO A 150 -4.38 -8.83 10.02
CA PRO A 150 -5.00 -7.52 10.19
C PRO A 150 -3.93 -6.46 10.40
N TYR A 151 -4.09 -5.32 9.74
CA TYR A 151 -3.30 -4.15 10.07
C TYR A 151 -3.80 -3.57 11.40
N ALA A 152 -2.87 -3.13 12.25
CA ALA A 152 -3.20 -2.47 13.50
C ALA A 152 -2.22 -1.31 13.71
N ASN A 153 -2.73 -0.19 14.22
CA ASN A 153 -1.91 0.93 14.68
C ASN A 153 -1.85 0.91 16.22
N PRO A 154 -0.67 0.72 16.83
CA PRO A 154 -0.53 0.77 18.28
C PRO A 154 -0.97 2.08 18.94
N ASP A 155 -0.96 3.18 18.18
CA ASP A 155 -1.31 4.51 18.68
C ASP A 155 -2.84 4.74 18.67
N THR A 156 -3.61 3.93 17.95
CA THR A 156 -5.08 3.92 17.95
C THR A 156 -5.62 2.52 18.31
N PRO A 157 -5.39 2.06 19.55
CA PRO A 157 -5.79 0.72 19.97
C PRO A 157 -7.32 0.58 19.94
N GLY A 158 -7.80 -0.44 19.23
CA GLY A 158 -9.24 -0.72 19.07
C GLY A 158 -9.78 -0.39 17.68
N GLU A 159 -9.05 0.40 16.90
CA GLU A 159 -9.34 0.53 15.47
C GLU A 159 -8.80 -0.68 14.73
N ASP A 160 -9.69 -1.43 14.08
CA ASP A 160 -9.34 -2.59 13.24
C ASP A 160 -9.77 -2.40 11.78
N ASP A 161 -10.40 -1.26 11.47
CA ASP A 161 -10.83 -0.87 10.14
C ASP A 161 -9.96 0.24 9.53
N PHE A 162 -8.88 -0.18 8.87
CA PHE A 162 -8.08 0.72 8.07
C PHE A 162 -8.35 0.48 6.59
N HIS A 163 -9.03 1.40 5.94
CA HIS A 163 -9.21 1.40 4.50
C HIS A 163 -9.11 2.82 3.95
N PHE A 164 -8.72 2.95 2.68
CA PHE A 164 -8.78 4.23 2.00
C PHE A 164 -10.23 4.65 1.76
N ASP A 165 -10.49 5.95 1.86
CA ASP A 165 -11.78 6.48 1.43
C ASP A 165 -12.01 6.25 -0.08
N ARG A 166 -13.26 6.44 -0.52
CA ARG A 166 -13.66 6.17 -1.90
C ARG A 166 -12.86 7.01 -2.91
N ASP A 167 -12.63 8.29 -2.63
CA ASP A 167 -11.97 9.21 -3.54
C ASP A 167 -10.48 8.89 -3.69
N SER A 168 -9.83 8.55 -2.57
CA SER A 168 -8.44 8.11 -2.49
C SER A 168 -8.24 6.79 -3.22
N MET A 169 -9.19 5.86 -3.09
CA MET A 169 -9.15 4.63 -3.89
C MET A 169 -9.26 4.90 -5.39
N VAL A 170 -10.19 5.76 -5.82
CA VAL A 170 -10.29 6.14 -7.25
C VAL A 170 -8.97 6.74 -7.75
N ARG A 171 -8.35 7.64 -6.97
CA ARG A 171 -7.07 8.27 -7.31
C ARG A 171 -5.91 7.27 -7.34
N LEU A 172 -5.83 6.37 -6.36
CA LEU A 172 -4.83 5.31 -6.26
C LEU A 172 -4.90 4.39 -7.48
N LEU A 173 -6.10 3.93 -7.84
CA LEU A 173 -6.32 3.04 -8.98
C LEU A 173 -6.03 3.74 -10.31
N ALA A 174 -6.50 4.98 -10.48
CA ALA A 174 -6.22 5.76 -11.68
C ALA A 174 -4.71 5.96 -11.89
N LYS A 175 -3.97 6.28 -10.82
CA LYS A 175 -2.52 6.42 -10.88
C LYS A 175 -1.82 5.09 -11.15
N THR A 176 -2.27 4.01 -10.51
CA THR A 176 -1.76 2.65 -10.74
C THR A 176 -1.90 2.25 -12.21
N LYS A 177 -3.09 2.47 -12.80
CA LYS A 177 -3.36 2.22 -14.22
C LYS A 177 -2.39 2.98 -15.11
N VAL A 178 -2.22 4.29 -14.89
CA VAL A 178 -1.30 5.12 -15.69
C VAL A 178 0.16 4.66 -15.61
N LEU A 179 0.60 4.22 -14.43
CA LEU A 179 2.00 3.89 -14.20
C LEU A 179 2.36 2.44 -14.57
N THR A 180 1.41 1.52 -14.46
CA THR A 180 1.67 0.09 -14.61
C THR A 180 0.89 -0.58 -15.72
N ASN A 181 -0.13 0.08 -16.30
CA ASN A 181 -1.16 -0.52 -17.16
C ASN A 181 -1.98 -1.62 -16.48
N TYR A 182 -1.89 -1.76 -15.16
CA TYR A 182 -2.73 -2.67 -14.40
C TYR A 182 -4.14 -2.11 -14.26
N GLU A 183 -5.14 -2.93 -14.60
CA GLU A 183 -6.56 -2.61 -14.40
C GLU A 183 -7.20 -3.68 -13.50
N PRO A 184 -7.83 -3.28 -12.38
CA PRO A 184 -8.58 -4.23 -11.57
C PRO A 184 -9.81 -4.70 -12.35
N GLY A 185 -10.16 -5.99 -12.21
CA GLY A 185 -11.43 -6.50 -12.71
C GLY A 185 -12.62 -6.00 -11.87
N PRO A 186 -13.84 -6.50 -12.12
CA PRO A 186 -14.98 -6.28 -11.24
C PRO A 186 -14.64 -6.65 -9.78
N GLN A 187 -15.09 -5.83 -8.83
CA GLN A 187 -14.82 -5.96 -7.39
C GLN A 187 -16.08 -6.31 -6.61
#